data_AF-A0A8K0K4K6-F1
#
_entry.id   AF-A0A8K0K4K6-F1
#
_cell.length_a   1.000
_cell.length_b   1.000
_cell.length_c   1.000
_cell.angle_alpha   90.00
_cell.angle_beta   90.00
_cell.angle_gamma   90.00
#
_symmetry.space_group_name_H-M   'P 1'
#
loop_
_entity.id
_entity.type
_entity.pdbx_description
1 polymer ?
#
loop_
_entity_poly.entity_id
_entity_poly.type
_entity_poly.pdbx_seq_one_letter_code
_entity_poly.pdbx_strand_id
1 'polypeptide(L)'
;MDKHRLKMDFRSATKRKLSKNILEMKFMKRSKEKAEKEKEDEERQIMFSHEITPGMKESNYVLEPSFIPCEDLILGRLSYHGFNPVVERMMQERIDEEESKARVEKAAAERRAEKDVSDEEMAWKYGTLSGTISRKFKNGVVNNDERTNPSKRRMDKDPKYTWTKSDNVNSYQESENAEVKRSKFLKPE
;
A
#
# COMPACT_ATOMS: atom_id res chain seq x y z
N MET A 1 -4.49 41.54 32.71
CA MET A 1 -3.46 41.43 31.66
C MET A 1 -2.67 40.16 31.91
N ASP A 2 -3.26 39.00 31.57
CA ASP A 2 -2.68 37.68 31.84
C ASP A 2 -1.66 37.30 30.77
N LYS A 3 -0.38 37.35 31.13
CA LYS A 3 0.75 37.00 30.25
C LYS A 3 1.39 35.66 30.64
N HIS A 4 0.60 34.65 31.00
CA HIS A 4 1.17 33.39 31.51
C HIS A 4 0.79 32.12 30.74
N ARG A 5 0.26 32.22 29.52
CA ARG A 5 -0.17 31.04 28.75
C ARG A 5 0.22 31.07 27.29
N LEU A 6 1.52 31.25 27.00
CA LEU A 6 2.10 31.00 25.68
C LEU A 6 3.54 30.47 25.83
N LYS A 7 3.66 29.22 26.31
CA LYS A 7 4.78 28.33 25.98
C LYS A 7 4.17 27.06 25.42
N MET A 8 3.69 27.15 24.18
CA MET A 8 3.48 25.96 23.37
C MET A 8 4.87 25.55 22.88
N ASP A 9 5.27 24.34 23.25
CA ASP A 9 6.56 23.75 22.96
C ASP A 9 6.86 23.78 21.45
N PHE A 10 7.80 24.63 21.05
CA PHE A 10 8.53 24.49 19.79
C PHE A 10 9.51 23.30 19.93
N ARG A 11 8.99 22.11 20.25
CA ARG A 11 9.75 20.87 20.16
C ARG A 11 9.90 20.60 18.66
N SER A 12 11.08 20.92 18.16
CA SER A 12 11.50 20.76 16.78
C SER A 12 10.90 19.51 16.14
N ALA A 13 10.51 19.64 14.87
CA ALA A 13 10.10 18.56 13.97
C ALA A 13 11.23 17.54 13.67
N THR A 14 12.13 17.33 14.63
CA THR A 14 13.13 16.27 14.67
C THR A 14 12.45 15.02 15.19
N LYS A 15 12.48 13.94 14.40
CA LYS A 15 12.00 12.60 14.78
C LYS A 15 12.39 12.30 16.24
N ARG A 16 11.42 11.90 17.08
CA ARG A 16 11.68 11.52 18.48
C ARG A 16 12.62 10.30 18.50
N LYS A 17 13.87 10.49 18.95
CA LYS A 17 14.87 9.43 19.10
C LYS A 17 15.01 9.05 20.57
N LEU A 18 15.30 7.77 20.84
CA LEU A 18 15.64 7.30 22.19
C LEU A 18 16.99 7.87 22.64
N SER A 19 17.21 7.95 23.95
CA SER A 19 18.49 8.40 24.50
C SER A 19 19.59 7.35 24.26
N LYS A 20 20.84 7.82 24.18
CA LYS A 20 22.01 6.95 23.92
C LYS A 20 22.16 5.85 24.99
N ASN A 21 21.98 6.20 26.26
CA ASN A 21 22.08 5.25 27.37
C ASN A 21 21.02 4.15 27.30
N ILE A 22 19.79 4.47 26.88
CA ILE A 22 18.74 3.45 26.68
C ILE A 22 19.13 2.54 25.52
N LEU A 23 19.63 3.10 24.42
CA LEU A 23 20.00 2.36 23.22
C LEU A 23 21.19 1.40 23.45
N GLU A 24 22.06 1.70 24.41
CA GLU A 24 23.21 0.86 24.80
C GLU A 24 22.81 -0.38 25.63
N MET A 25 21.60 -0.40 26.18
CA MET A 25 21.12 -1.53 26.96
C MET A 25 21.02 -2.81 26.13
N LYS A 26 21.30 -3.97 26.76
CA LYS A 26 21.35 -5.27 26.08
C LYS A 26 20.07 -5.63 25.32
N PHE A 27 18.91 -5.23 25.82
CA PHE A 27 17.62 -5.48 25.16
C PHE A 27 17.39 -4.58 23.93
N MET A 28 18.13 -3.47 23.81
CA MET A 28 18.05 -2.53 22.70
C MET A 28 19.04 -2.81 21.57
N LYS A 29 19.86 -3.87 21.64
CA LYS A 29 20.90 -4.21 20.65
C LYS A 29 20.41 -4.17 19.20
N ARG A 30 19.28 -4.80 18.89
CA ARG A 30 18.71 -4.81 17.53
C ARG A 30 18.26 -3.42 17.07
N SER A 31 17.68 -2.63 17.97
CA SER A 31 17.26 -1.25 17.67
C SER A 31 18.45 -0.33 17.51
N LYS A 32 19.52 -0.54 18.29
CA LYS A 32 20.80 0.17 18.16
C LYS A 32 21.42 -0.08 16.79
N GLU A 33 21.59 -1.34 16.43
CA GLU A 33 22.15 -1.76 15.14
C GLU A 33 21.35 -1.19 13.96
N LYS A 34 20.01 -1.23 14.04
CA LYS A 34 19.14 -0.62 13.03
C LYS A 34 19.33 0.90 12.92
N ALA A 35 19.41 1.60 14.05
CA ALA A 35 19.59 3.05 14.07
C ALA A 35 20.97 3.49 13.59
N GLU A 36 22.02 2.72 13.90
CA GLU A 36 23.38 2.95 13.40
C GLU A 36 23.46 2.69 11.90
N LYS A 37 22.85 1.60 11.41
CA LYS A 37 22.75 1.32 9.98
C LYS A 37 22.02 2.41 9.21
N GLU A 38 20.88 2.89 9.71
CA GLU A 38 20.13 3.99 9.07
C GLU A 38 20.96 5.28 9.02
N LYS A 39 21.71 5.58 10.09
CA LYS A 39 22.61 6.74 10.14
C LYS A 39 23.78 6.60 9.16
N GLU A 40 24.37 5.42 9.07
CA GLU A 40 25.44 5.12 8.12
C GLU A 40 24.93 5.22 6.68
N ASP A 41 23.74 4.70 6.39
CA ASP A 41 23.11 4.80 5.07
C ASP A 41 22.82 6.27 4.71
N GLU A 42 22.26 7.07 5.63
CA GLU A 42 22.05 8.51 5.44
C GLU A 42 23.38 9.23 5.15
N GLU A 43 24.42 8.95 5.93
CA GLU A 43 25.76 9.52 5.73
C GLU A 43 26.36 9.10 4.38
N ARG A 44 26.27 7.82 4.01
CA ARG A 44 26.69 7.32 2.70
C ARG A 44 25.97 8.03 1.57
N GLN A 45 24.65 8.19 1.66
CA GLN A 45 23.86 8.90 0.64
C GLN A 45 24.30 10.34 0.49
N ILE A 46 24.58 11.04 1.59
CA ILE A 46 25.07 12.43 1.56
C ILE A 46 26.49 12.52 0.97
N MET A 47 27.37 11.58 1.34
CA MET A 47 28.76 11.55 0.86
C MET A 47 28.83 11.29 -0.65
N PHE A 48 28.03 10.34 -1.15
CA PHE A 48 28.03 9.94 -2.57
C PHE A 48 27.00 10.69 -3.43
N SER A 49 26.24 11.64 -2.86
CA SER A 49 25.19 12.36 -3.60
C SER A 49 25.73 13.13 -4.81
N HIS A 50 27.00 13.54 -4.75
CA HIS A 50 27.66 14.32 -5.80
C HIS A 50 28.28 13.44 -6.89
N GLU A 51 28.57 12.17 -6.60
CA GLU A 51 29.24 11.25 -7.53
C GLU A 51 28.23 10.41 -8.33
N ILE A 52 27.04 10.14 -7.75
CA ILE A 52 26.01 9.29 -8.39
C ILE A 52 25.12 10.15 -9.28
N THR A 53 25.34 10.09 -10.59
CA THR A 53 24.43 10.70 -11.57
C THR A 53 23.10 9.92 -11.65
N PRO A 54 21.96 10.57 -11.99
CA PRO A 54 20.68 9.87 -12.12
C PRO A 54 20.71 8.76 -13.18
N GLY A 55 21.52 8.93 -14.24
CA GLY A 55 21.71 7.90 -15.27
C GLY A 55 22.51 6.67 -14.80
N MET A 56 23.19 6.74 -13.65
CA MET A 56 23.83 5.58 -13.01
C MET A 56 22.89 4.81 -12.08
N LYS A 57 21.72 5.37 -11.74
CA LYS A 57 20.72 4.71 -10.87
C LYS A 57 19.84 3.73 -11.63
N GLU A 58 19.67 3.94 -12.94
CA GLU A 58 18.89 3.07 -13.81
C GLU A 58 19.84 2.33 -14.76
N SER A 59 20.08 1.05 -14.47
CA SER A 59 20.73 0.15 -15.41
C SER A 59 19.68 -0.60 -16.22
N ASN A 60 19.82 -0.63 -17.54
CA ASN A 60 18.97 -1.44 -18.42
C ASN A 60 19.23 -2.95 -18.29
N TYR A 61 20.25 -3.33 -17.52
CA TYR A 61 20.70 -4.70 -17.34
C TYR A 61 20.67 -5.07 -15.86
N VAL A 62 20.21 -6.28 -15.58
CA VAL A 62 20.29 -6.92 -14.27
C VAL A 62 21.38 -7.98 -14.36
N LEU A 63 22.47 -7.79 -13.62
CA LEU A 63 23.55 -8.78 -13.52
C LEU A 63 23.25 -9.69 -12.35
N GLU A 64 22.73 -10.88 -12.65
CA GLU A 64 22.37 -11.85 -11.62
C GLU A 64 23.49 -12.88 -11.48
N PRO A 65 24.13 -12.99 -10.30
CA PRO A 65 25.26 -13.90 -10.10
C PRO A 65 24.85 -15.38 -10.03
N SER A 66 23.55 -15.67 -9.95
CA SER A 66 23.00 -17.01 -9.84
C SER A 66 22.24 -17.42 -11.10
N PHE A 67 22.38 -18.68 -11.49
CA PHE A 67 21.63 -19.28 -12.61
C PHE A 67 20.21 -19.74 -12.24
N ILE A 68 19.85 -19.69 -10.95
CA ILE A 68 18.55 -20.13 -10.43
C ILE A 68 17.36 -19.52 -11.19
N PRO A 69 17.27 -18.19 -11.40
CA PRO A 69 16.17 -17.58 -12.12
C PRO A 69 16.23 -17.77 -13.64
N CYS A 70 17.35 -18.27 -14.18
CA CYS A 70 17.50 -18.50 -15.62
C CYS A 70 17.03 -19.89 -16.04
N GLU A 71 17.11 -20.89 -15.15
CA GLU A 71 16.92 -22.31 -15.49
C GLU A 71 15.82 -23.00 -14.66
N ASP A 72 14.99 -22.25 -13.93
CA ASP A 72 13.88 -22.76 -13.08
C ASP A 72 14.30 -23.99 -12.25
N LEU A 73 15.50 -23.91 -11.67
CA LEU A 73 16.14 -25.05 -11.02
C LEU A 73 15.52 -25.31 -9.64
N ILE A 74 15.06 -26.54 -9.43
CA ILE A 74 14.64 -27.01 -8.10
C ILE A 74 15.89 -27.12 -7.22
N LEU A 75 16.04 -26.18 -6.29
CA LEU A 75 17.22 -26.12 -5.43
C LEU A 75 17.07 -26.99 -4.18
N GLY A 76 18.00 -27.93 -3.98
CA GLY A 76 18.23 -28.57 -2.68
C GLY A 76 18.19 -30.09 -2.68
N ARG A 77 17.62 -30.66 -1.61
CA ARG A 77 17.59 -32.11 -1.35
C ARG A 77 16.28 -32.69 -1.87
N LEU A 78 16.37 -33.78 -2.62
CA LEU A 78 15.22 -34.54 -3.12
C LEU A 78 15.23 -35.92 -2.48
N SER A 79 14.06 -36.38 -2.08
CA SER A 79 13.81 -37.76 -1.71
C SER A 79 12.49 -38.20 -2.31
N TYR A 80 12.39 -39.48 -2.60
CA TYR A 80 11.23 -40.07 -3.25
C TYR A 80 10.80 -41.31 -2.48
N HIS A 81 9.56 -41.74 -2.68
CA HIS A 81 9.05 -43.03 -2.21
C HIS A 81 9.19 -43.27 -0.69
N GLY A 82 9.16 -42.23 0.13
CA GLY A 82 9.20 -42.35 1.59
C GLY A 82 10.57 -42.71 2.16
N PHE A 83 11.64 -42.67 1.35
CA PHE A 83 13.01 -42.91 1.83
C PHE A 83 13.45 -41.85 2.86
N ASN A 84 12.91 -40.62 2.74
CA ASN A 84 13.08 -39.60 3.76
C ASN A 84 11.83 -38.71 3.86
N PRO A 85 10.90 -39.01 4.79
CA PRO A 85 9.63 -38.27 4.88
C PRO A 85 9.80 -36.81 5.31
N VAL A 86 10.91 -36.46 5.99
CA VAL A 86 11.19 -35.07 6.39
C VAL A 86 11.61 -34.25 5.17
N VAL A 87 12.45 -34.81 4.31
CA VAL A 87 12.91 -34.13 3.09
C VAL A 87 11.78 -34.02 2.07
N GLU A 88 10.93 -35.05 1.93
CA GLU A 88 9.73 -34.99 1.09
C GLU A 88 8.75 -33.90 1.54
N ARG A 89 8.53 -33.74 2.86
CA ARG A 89 7.68 -32.65 3.37
C ARG A 89 8.27 -31.28 3.06
N MET A 90 9.57 -31.08 3.28
CA MET A 90 10.25 -29.83 2.94
C MET A 90 10.20 -29.53 1.44
N MET A 91 10.29 -30.56 0.59
CA MET A 91 10.15 -30.42 -0.86
C MET A 91 8.74 -29.95 -1.22
N GLN A 92 7.70 -30.56 -0.62
CA GLN A 92 6.32 -30.17 -0.86
C GLN A 92 6.03 -28.74 -0.40
N GLU A 93 6.48 -28.37 0.80
CA GLU A 93 6.31 -27.00 1.34
C GLU A 93 6.91 -25.94 0.39
N ARG A 94 8.07 -26.23 -0.22
CA ARG A 94 8.70 -25.31 -1.20
C ARG A 94 7.90 -25.18 -2.49
N ILE A 95 7.38 -26.28 -3.02
CA ILE A 95 6.53 -26.27 -4.21
C ILE A 95 5.26 -25.46 -3.93
N ASP A 96 4.60 -25.71 -2.80
CA ASP A 96 3.39 -25.00 -2.40
C ASP A 96 3.66 -23.48 -2.22
N GLU A 97 4.81 -23.12 -1.64
CA GLU A 97 5.24 -21.72 -1.52
C GLU A 97 5.44 -21.05 -2.89
N GLU A 98 6.06 -21.74 -3.84
CA GLU A 98 6.33 -21.23 -5.18
C GLU A 98 5.04 -21.03 -5.98
N GLU A 99 4.13 -22.00 -5.93
CA GLU A 99 2.80 -21.89 -6.53
C GLU A 99 2.00 -20.73 -5.92
N SER A 100 2.08 -20.55 -4.59
CA SER A 100 1.41 -19.45 -3.90
C SER A 100 1.94 -18.08 -4.34
N LYS A 101 3.27 -17.95 -4.51
CA LYS A 101 3.92 -16.72 -4.98
C LYS A 101 3.50 -16.41 -6.42
N ALA A 102 3.53 -17.41 -7.30
CA ALA A 102 3.10 -17.27 -8.68
C ALA A 102 1.63 -16.83 -8.77
N ARG A 103 0.75 -17.38 -7.93
CA ARG A 103 -0.67 -16.98 -7.87
C ARG A 103 -0.85 -15.55 -7.40
N VAL A 104 -0.11 -15.12 -6.37
CA VAL A 104 -0.15 -13.74 -5.85
C VAL A 104 0.36 -12.76 -6.90
N GLU A 105 1.44 -13.08 -7.59
CA GLU A 105 1.99 -12.25 -8.67
C GLU A 105 1.00 -12.10 -9.82
N LYS A 106 0.41 -13.21 -10.27
CA LYS A 106 -0.61 -13.19 -11.33
C LYS A 106 -1.82 -12.34 -10.94
N ALA A 107 -2.34 -12.49 -9.72
CA ALA A 107 -3.43 -11.66 -9.23
C ALA A 107 -3.04 -10.17 -9.13
N ALA A 108 -1.78 -9.87 -8.77
CA ALA A 108 -1.29 -8.49 -8.75
C ALA A 108 -1.14 -7.91 -10.16
N ALA A 109 -0.75 -8.71 -11.15
CA ALA A 109 -0.68 -8.31 -12.56
C ALA A 109 -2.08 -8.06 -13.14
N GLU A 110 -3.05 -8.95 -12.88
CA GLU A 110 -4.46 -8.78 -13.27
C GLU A 110 -5.03 -7.49 -12.66
N ARG A 111 -4.81 -7.26 -11.36
CA ARG A 111 -5.27 -6.03 -10.70
C ARG A 111 -4.61 -4.75 -11.24
N ARG A 112 -3.38 -4.83 -11.76
CA ARG A 112 -2.74 -3.70 -12.44
C ARG A 112 -3.37 -3.46 -13.82
N ALA A 113 -3.66 -4.52 -14.56
CA ALA A 113 -4.30 -4.44 -15.87
C ALA A 113 -5.76 -3.92 -15.79
N GLU A 114 -6.50 -4.28 -14.74
CA GLU A 114 -7.90 -3.84 -14.55
C GLU A 114 -8.04 -2.34 -14.21
N LYS A 115 -6.96 -1.66 -13.80
CA LYS A 115 -7.03 -0.24 -13.40
C LYS A 115 -6.97 0.74 -14.57
N ASP A 116 -6.64 0.28 -15.77
CA ASP A 116 -6.53 1.14 -16.94
C ASP A 116 -7.86 1.14 -17.72
N VAL A 117 -8.47 2.32 -17.87
CA VAL A 117 -9.60 2.51 -18.78
C VAL A 117 -9.08 2.34 -20.20
N SER A 118 -9.65 1.40 -20.96
CA SER A 118 -9.27 1.17 -22.36
C SER A 118 -9.43 2.45 -23.19
N ASP A 119 -8.51 2.68 -24.14
CA ASP A 119 -8.56 3.82 -25.07
C ASP A 119 -9.89 3.88 -25.84
N GLU A 120 -10.51 2.73 -26.11
CA GLU A 120 -11.81 2.63 -26.76
C GLU A 120 -12.94 3.18 -25.88
N GLU A 121 -12.94 2.82 -24.59
CA GLU A 121 -13.89 3.34 -23.62
C GLU A 121 -13.68 4.84 -23.37
N MET A 122 -12.43 5.27 -23.35
CA MET A 122 -12.05 6.68 -23.21
C MET A 122 -12.55 7.48 -24.43
N ALA A 123 -12.29 7.00 -25.64
CA ALA A 123 -12.75 7.63 -26.88
C ALA A 123 -14.28 7.71 -26.97
N TRP A 124 -15.00 6.67 -26.57
CA TRP A 124 -16.47 6.67 -26.54
C TRP A 124 -17.04 7.71 -25.55
N LYS A 125 -16.45 7.81 -24.34
CA LYS A 125 -16.82 8.83 -23.35
C LYS A 125 -16.52 10.25 -23.84
N TYR A 126 -15.39 10.50 -24.49
CA TYR A 126 -15.08 11.82 -25.06
C TYR A 126 -15.93 12.16 -26.29
N GLY A 127 -16.27 11.20 -27.13
CA GLY A 127 -17.17 11.39 -28.28
C GLY A 127 -18.57 11.83 -27.87
N THR A 128 -19.12 11.20 -26.83
CA THR A 128 -20.43 11.58 -26.27
C THR A 128 -20.38 12.92 -25.54
N LEU A 129 -19.34 13.18 -24.75
CA LEU A 129 -19.17 14.42 -24.00
C LEU A 129 -18.98 15.64 -24.93
N SER A 130 -18.14 15.54 -25.96
CA SER A 130 -17.91 16.62 -26.93
C SER A 130 -19.18 17.01 -27.69
N GLY A 131 -20.03 16.04 -28.05
CA GLY A 131 -21.33 16.29 -28.68
C GLY A 131 -22.31 17.06 -27.78
N THR A 132 -22.32 16.76 -26.47
CA THR A 132 -23.18 17.49 -25.50
C THR A 132 -22.66 18.88 -25.18
N ILE A 133 -21.34 19.05 -25.06
CA ILE A 133 -20.68 20.33 -24.83
C ILE A 133 -20.88 21.27 -26.03
N SER A 134 -20.68 20.77 -27.26
CA SER A 134 -20.93 21.55 -28.48
C SER A 134 -22.37 22.08 -28.55
N ARG A 135 -23.35 21.29 -28.07
CA ARG A 135 -24.76 21.70 -28.03
C ARG A 135 -25.03 22.85 -27.05
N LYS A 136 -24.29 22.95 -25.95
CA LYS A 136 -24.39 24.05 -24.97
C LYS A 136 -23.82 25.36 -25.50
N PHE A 137 -22.87 25.31 -26.42
CA PHE A 137 -22.24 26.50 -27.02
C PHE A 137 -22.85 26.91 -28.37
N LYS A 138 -23.54 26.00 -29.07
CA LYS A 138 -24.29 26.30 -30.31
C LYS A 138 -25.53 27.16 -30.04
N ASN A 139 -26.18 26.95 -28.90
CA ASN A 139 -27.17 27.89 -28.40
C ASN A 139 -26.40 28.97 -27.66
N GLY A 140 -25.87 29.93 -28.42
CA GLY A 140 -25.15 31.07 -27.87
C GLY A 140 -25.93 31.65 -26.70
N VAL A 141 -25.20 31.93 -25.63
CA VAL A 141 -25.68 32.79 -24.54
C VAL A 141 -26.04 34.13 -25.17
N VAL A 142 -27.29 34.28 -25.57
CA VAL A 142 -27.91 35.58 -25.73
C VAL A 142 -28.17 36.05 -24.31
N ASN A 143 -27.21 36.78 -23.75
CA ASN A 143 -27.46 37.63 -22.60
C ASN A 143 -28.42 38.72 -23.04
N ASN A 144 -29.72 38.42 -23.06
CA ASN A 144 -30.73 39.46 -22.95
C ASN A 144 -30.88 39.75 -21.47
N ASP A 145 -30.22 40.82 -21.02
CA ASP A 145 -30.56 41.54 -19.80
C ASP A 145 -32.00 42.07 -19.93
N GLU A 146 -32.99 41.21 -19.70
CA GLU A 146 -34.35 41.65 -19.43
C GLU A 146 -34.81 41.05 -18.11
N ARG A 147 -34.70 41.88 -17.07
CA ARG A 147 -35.35 41.69 -15.78
C ARG A 147 -36.87 41.66 -16.01
N THR A 148 -37.45 40.49 -16.25
CA THR A 148 -38.91 40.32 -16.14
C THR A 148 -39.29 39.00 -15.45
N ASN A 149 -39.67 39.16 -14.18
CA ASN A 149 -40.65 38.43 -13.36
C ASN A 149 -40.71 36.87 -13.38
N PRO A 150 -40.42 36.18 -12.25
CA PRO A 150 -40.51 34.73 -12.14
C PRO A 150 -41.94 34.28 -11.79
N SER A 151 -42.76 33.98 -12.79
CA SER A 151 -44.02 33.26 -12.58
C SER A 151 -44.14 32.13 -13.60
N LYS A 152 -44.24 30.89 -13.09
CA LYS A 152 -44.40 29.59 -13.77
C LYS A 152 -43.10 28.86 -14.12
N ARG A 153 -42.46 28.29 -13.10
CA ARG A 153 -41.77 27.00 -13.26
C ARG A 153 -42.74 25.89 -12.86
N ARG A 154 -43.08 25.02 -13.80
CA ARG A 154 -43.76 23.76 -13.52
C ARG A 154 -42.79 22.88 -12.74
N MET A 155 -43.21 22.44 -11.56
CA MET A 155 -42.48 21.48 -10.73
C MET A 155 -42.66 20.10 -11.36
N ASP A 156 -41.68 19.65 -12.15
CA ASP A 156 -41.57 18.23 -12.45
C ASP A 156 -40.99 17.54 -11.21
N LYS A 157 -41.72 16.52 -10.74
CA LYS A 157 -41.45 15.82 -9.48
C LYS A 157 -40.15 15.04 -9.60
N ASP A 158 -39.21 15.28 -8.68
CA ASP A 158 -37.98 14.51 -8.56
C ASP A 158 -38.30 13.01 -8.37
N PRO A 159 -37.66 12.09 -9.12
CA PRO A 159 -37.73 10.67 -8.79
C PRO A 159 -36.98 10.42 -7.48
N LYS A 160 -37.71 9.88 -6.49
CA LYS A 160 -37.19 9.46 -5.18
C LYS A 160 -35.92 8.63 -5.32
N TYR A 161 -34.82 9.12 -4.77
CA TYR A 161 -33.58 8.37 -4.57
C TYR A 161 -33.84 7.26 -3.54
N THR A 162 -33.90 6.00 -3.97
CA THR A 162 -33.93 4.85 -3.07
C THR A 162 -32.50 4.50 -2.67
N TRP A 163 -32.14 4.78 -1.42
CA TRP A 163 -30.93 4.28 -0.80
C TRP A 163 -31.08 2.76 -0.63
N THR A 164 -30.48 1.94 -1.50
CA THR A 164 -30.26 0.54 -1.17
C THR A 164 -29.07 0.50 -0.22
N LYS A 165 -29.35 0.15 1.03
CA LYS A 165 -28.37 -0.21 2.03
C LYS A 165 -27.66 -1.46 1.48
N SER A 166 -26.47 -1.28 0.89
CA SER A 166 -25.60 -2.43 0.67
C SER A 166 -25.12 -2.87 2.03
N ASP A 167 -25.50 -4.09 2.40
CA ASP A 167 -25.05 -4.76 3.60
C ASP A 167 -23.54 -5.03 3.48
N ASN A 168 -22.74 -4.05 3.87
CA ASN A 168 -21.39 -4.32 4.35
C ASN A 168 -21.51 -4.73 5.82
N VAL A 169 -21.86 -6.00 6.03
CA VAL A 169 -21.69 -6.63 7.33
C VAL A 169 -20.19 -6.79 7.56
N ASN A 170 -19.68 -5.85 8.35
CA ASN A 170 -18.44 -5.93 9.07
C ASN A 170 -18.37 -7.28 9.81
N SER A 171 -17.71 -8.29 9.23
CA SER A 171 -17.46 -9.57 9.91
C SER A 171 -16.25 -9.45 10.83
N TYR A 172 -16.40 -8.68 11.90
CA TYR A 172 -15.63 -8.89 13.13
C TYR A 172 -16.40 -9.92 13.96
N GLN A 173 -15.99 -11.19 13.86
CA GLN A 173 -16.32 -12.17 14.89
C GLN A 173 -15.30 -12.04 16.02
N GLU A 174 -15.72 -11.33 17.06
CA GLU A 174 -15.28 -11.60 18.43
C GLU A 174 -15.59 -13.07 18.73
N SER A 175 -14.54 -13.88 18.88
CA SER A 175 -14.62 -15.11 19.67
C SER A 175 -13.92 -14.84 20.99
N GLU A 176 -14.72 -14.39 21.96
CA GLU A 176 -14.36 -14.52 23.36
C GLU A 176 -14.43 -16.00 23.76
N ASN A 177 -13.51 -16.38 24.66
CA ASN A 177 -13.61 -17.50 25.59
C ASN A 177 -13.30 -18.91 25.06
N ALA A 178 -12.03 -19.13 24.71
CA ALA A 178 -11.36 -20.40 25.00
C ALA A 178 -10.40 -20.21 26.18
N GLU A 179 -10.69 -20.94 27.24
CA GLU A 179 -10.10 -20.94 28.57
C GLU A 179 -8.58 -21.27 28.55
N VAL A 180 -7.73 -20.25 28.37
CA VAL A 180 -6.28 -20.41 28.57
C VAL A 180 -6.04 -20.49 30.08
N LYS A 181 -5.94 -21.71 30.60
CA LYS A 181 -5.44 -22.00 31.94
C LYS A 181 -4.06 -21.34 32.10
N ARG A 182 -4.03 -20.18 32.76
CA ARG A 182 -2.79 -19.55 33.23
C ARG A 182 -2.09 -20.56 34.14
N SER A 183 -0.96 -21.11 33.69
CA SER A 183 -0.06 -21.86 34.55
C SER A 183 0.43 -20.90 35.65
N LYS A 184 0.22 -21.30 36.90
CA LYS A 184 0.72 -20.57 38.07
C LYS A 184 2.24 -20.69 38.06
N PHE A 185 2.92 -19.57 37.88
CA PHE A 185 4.36 -19.46 38.02
C PHE A 185 4.72 -19.70 39.49
N LEU A 186 5.25 -20.88 39.83
CA LEU A 186 5.85 -21.13 41.15
C LEU A 186 7.25 -20.51 41.17
N LYS A 187 7.54 -19.72 42.22
CA LYS A 187 8.90 -19.25 42.50
C LYS A 187 9.71 -20.40 43.09
N PRO A 188 11.00 -20.56 42.73
CA PRO A 188 11.89 -21.49 43.40
C PRO A 188 12.23 -20.98 44.82
N GLU A 189 12.38 -21.92 45.75
CA GLU A 189 12.96 -21.70 47.09
C GLU A 189 14.45 -21.37 47.01
#